data_AF-A0A445MTQ9-F1
#
_entry.id   AF-A0A445MTQ9-F1
#
_cell.length_a   1.000
_cell.length_b   1.000
_cell.length_c   1.000
_cell.angle_alpha   90.00
_cell.angle_beta   90.00
_cell.angle_gamma   90.00
#
_symmetry.space_group_name_H-M   'P 1'
#
loop_
_entity.id
_entity.type
_entity.pdbx_description
1 polymer ?
#
loop_
_entity_poly.entity_id
_entity_poly.type
_entity_poly.pdbx_seq_one_letter_code
_entity_poly.pdbx_strand_id
1 'polypeptide(L)'
;MRRFFLLFIATAFLLVYTTAYTAEPIPFNDFISITEKVLDALDEIEVVFSDPSSIRLEVEMAFKRMNIEMLKYNRYVQDWRKVPGKQADIVKAIATSQIIYDTVWNKIQLGEEGFYGKTHKEARHAAQKAREVFIRYKGSK
;
A
#
# COMPACT_ATOMS: atom_id res chain seq x y z
N MET A 1 -0.39 34.95 -38.75
CA MET A 1 -1.54 34.05 -38.46
C MET A 1 -1.22 32.56 -38.50
N ARG A 2 -0.39 32.06 -39.45
CA ARG A 2 -0.05 30.63 -39.60
C ARG A 2 0.61 29.96 -38.37
N ARG A 3 1.46 30.69 -37.62
CA ARG A 3 2.14 30.19 -36.41
C ARG A 3 1.20 29.96 -35.22
N PHE A 4 0.19 30.83 -35.05
CA PHE A 4 -0.78 30.69 -33.95
C PHE A 4 -1.74 29.51 -34.17
N PHE A 5 -2.04 29.19 -35.43
CA PHE A 5 -2.88 28.04 -35.78
C PHE A 5 -2.18 26.70 -35.48
N LEU A 6 -0.87 26.60 -35.73
CA LEU A 6 -0.07 25.41 -35.40
C LEU A 6 0.06 25.21 -33.88
N LEU A 7 0.25 26.30 -33.13
CA LEU A 7 0.25 26.26 -31.66
C LEU A 7 -1.11 25.81 -31.12
N PHE A 8 -2.22 26.30 -31.68
CA PHE A 8 -3.56 25.88 -31.27
C PHE A 8 -3.83 24.39 -31.51
N ILE A 9 -3.39 23.85 -32.64
CA ILE A 9 -3.48 22.41 -32.93
C ILE A 9 -2.60 21.60 -31.97
N ALA A 10 -1.37 22.04 -31.71
CA ALA A 10 -0.48 21.37 -30.76
C ALA A 10 -1.05 21.34 -29.33
N THR A 11 -1.64 22.45 -28.87
CA THR A 11 -2.29 22.51 -27.54
C THR A 11 -3.57 21.67 -27.50
N ALA A 12 -4.34 21.61 -28.59
CA ALA A 12 -5.51 20.73 -28.69
C ALA A 12 -5.12 19.25 -28.65
N PHE A 13 -4.04 18.84 -29.33
CA PHE A 13 -3.51 17.47 -29.25
C PHE A 13 -2.96 17.13 -27.86
N LEU A 14 -2.35 18.09 -27.17
CA LEU A 14 -1.90 17.93 -25.77
C LEU A 14 -3.08 17.82 -24.79
N LEU A 15 -4.20 18.49 -25.06
CA LEU A 15 -5.42 18.40 -24.25
C LEU A 15 -6.19 17.08 -24.45
N VAL A 16 -6.07 16.43 -25.62
CA VAL A 16 -6.68 15.10 -25.83
C VAL A 16 -5.92 14.02 -25.06
N TYR A 17 -4.61 14.16 -24.86
CA TYR A 17 -3.80 13.18 -24.11
C TYR A 17 -3.96 13.25 -22.58
N THR A 18 -4.62 14.28 -22.05
CA THR A 18 -4.96 14.38 -20.62
C THR A 18 -6.35 13.84 -20.30
N THR A 19 -7.04 13.25 -21.29
CA THR A 19 -8.25 12.49 -21.02
C THR A 19 -7.92 11.29 -20.14
N ALA A 20 -8.36 11.43 -18.89
CA ALA A 20 -8.50 10.41 -17.89
C ALA A 20 -8.23 8.99 -18.39
N TYR A 21 -7.05 8.45 -18.06
CA TYR A 21 -6.95 7.04 -17.71
C TYR A 21 -7.85 6.86 -16.48
N THR A 22 -9.15 6.76 -16.69
CA THR A 22 -10.08 6.12 -15.77
C THR A 22 -9.59 4.68 -15.71
N ALA A 23 -8.72 4.40 -14.73
CA ALA A 23 -8.39 3.04 -14.37
C ALA A 23 -9.71 2.29 -14.21
N GLU A 24 -9.89 1.21 -14.98
CA GLU A 24 -11.10 0.40 -14.85
C GLU A 24 -11.28 0.02 -13.37
N PRO A 25 -12.52 0.08 -12.85
CA PRO A 25 -12.77 -0.28 -11.46
C PRO A 25 -12.28 -1.70 -11.21
N ILE A 26 -11.40 -1.85 -10.21
CA ILE A 26 -10.75 -3.12 -9.90
C ILE A 26 -11.83 -4.17 -9.58
N PRO A 27 -11.82 -5.35 -10.23
CA PRO A 27 -12.75 -6.42 -9.91
C PRO A 27 -12.71 -6.76 -8.41
N PHE A 28 -13.87 -6.88 -7.80
CA PHE A 28 -14.02 -7.07 -6.35
C PHE A 28 -13.18 -8.22 -5.79
N ASN A 29 -13.15 -9.36 -6.50
CA ASN A 29 -12.41 -10.56 -6.08
C ASN A 29 -10.89 -10.37 -6.19
N ASP A 30 -10.41 -9.66 -7.22
CA ASP A 30 -8.99 -9.38 -7.40
C ASP A 30 -8.49 -8.42 -6.32
N PHE A 31 -9.30 -7.40 -6.02
CA PHE A 31 -9.04 -6.49 -4.92
C PHE A 31 -8.95 -7.24 -3.59
N ILE A 32 -9.89 -8.14 -3.29
CA ILE A 32 -9.84 -8.99 -2.09
C ILE A 32 -8.56 -9.83 -2.06
N SER A 33 -8.27 -10.57 -3.13
CA SER A 33 -7.14 -11.50 -3.16
C SER A 33 -5.79 -10.82 -2.93
N ILE A 34 -5.60 -9.64 -3.55
CA ILE A 34 -4.35 -8.88 -3.40
C ILE A 34 -4.28 -8.22 -2.02
N THR A 35 -5.41 -7.73 -1.50
CA THR A 35 -5.47 -7.16 -0.14
C THR A 35 -5.15 -8.23 0.91
N GLU A 36 -5.66 -9.46 0.77
CA GLU A 36 -5.35 -10.59 1.66
C GLU A 36 -3.85 -10.88 1.69
N LYS A 37 -3.18 -10.95 0.54
CA LYS A 37 -1.72 -11.18 0.48
C LYS A 37 -0.91 -10.09 1.18
N VAL A 38 -1.34 -8.84 1.08
CA VAL A 38 -0.70 -7.73 1.81
C VAL A 38 -0.90 -7.91 3.31
N LEU A 39 -2.11 -8.21 3.75
CA LEU A 39 -2.41 -8.45 5.16
C LEU A 39 -1.60 -9.64 5.69
N ASP A 40 -1.58 -10.77 4.99
CA ASP A 40 -0.78 -11.95 5.37
C ASP A 40 0.71 -11.61 5.51
N ALA A 41 1.27 -10.79 4.61
CA ALA A 41 2.66 -10.36 4.70
C ALA A 41 2.91 -9.40 5.88
N LEU A 42 1.93 -8.59 6.28
CA LEU A 42 2.00 -7.77 7.49
C LEU A 42 1.93 -8.65 8.75
N ASP A 43 1.10 -9.70 8.73
CA ASP A 43 1.00 -10.68 9.82
C ASP A 43 2.33 -11.43 10.01
N GLU A 44 3.02 -11.80 8.92
CA GLU A 44 4.36 -12.40 9.00
C GLU A 44 5.36 -11.47 9.70
N ILE A 45 5.35 -10.16 9.39
CA ILE A 45 6.18 -9.19 10.10
C ILE A 45 5.82 -9.16 11.58
N GLU A 46 4.53 -9.13 11.92
CA GLU A 46 4.10 -9.09 13.31
C GLU A 46 4.57 -10.30 14.12
N VAL A 47 4.52 -11.50 13.52
CA VAL A 47 4.97 -12.74 14.16
C VAL A 47 6.47 -12.65 14.45
N VAL A 48 7.28 -12.33 13.45
CA VAL A 48 8.74 -12.27 13.58
C VAL A 48 9.17 -11.15 14.53
N PHE A 49 8.48 -10.02 14.57
CA PHE A 49 8.77 -8.94 15.52
C PHE A 49 8.38 -9.25 16.96
N SER A 50 7.35 -10.08 17.13
CA SER A 50 6.85 -10.42 18.47
C SER A 50 7.59 -11.60 19.08
N ASP A 51 8.38 -12.34 18.29
CA ASP A 51 9.25 -13.40 18.78
C ASP A 51 10.61 -12.82 19.22
N PRO A 52 10.93 -12.82 20.53
CA PRO A 52 12.23 -12.36 21.02
C PRO A 52 13.39 -13.25 20.58
N SER A 53 13.11 -14.44 20.04
CA SER A 53 14.08 -15.40 19.52
C SER A 53 14.37 -15.19 18.03
N SER A 54 13.56 -14.38 17.34
CA SER A 54 13.73 -14.17 15.92
C SER A 54 15.05 -13.50 15.61
N ILE A 55 15.78 -14.10 14.68
CA ILE A 55 17.08 -13.58 14.26
C ILE A 55 16.88 -12.49 13.19
N ARG A 56 17.85 -11.57 13.09
CA ARG A 56 17.81 -10.47 12.12
C ARG A 56 17.39 -10.91 10.72
N LEU A 57 17.94 -12.02 10.22
CA LEU A 57 17.64 -12.55 8.88
C LEU A 57 16.14 -12.82 8.67
N GLU A 58 15.43 -13.33 9.66
CA GLU A 58 13.98 -13.59 9.58
C GLU A 58 13.21 -12.29 9.45
N VAL A 59 13.61 -11.26 10.20
CA VAL A 59 13.04 -9.91 10.12
C VAL A 59 13.26 -9.34 8.72
N GLU A 60 14.47 -9.44 8.17
CA GLU A 60 14.76 -8.94 6.81
C GLU A 60 13.93 -9.67 5.74
N MET A 61 13.75 -10.98 5.90
CA MET A 61 12.92 -11.79 5.00
C MET A 61 11.44 -11.40 5.06
N ALA A 62 10.90 -11.16 6.25
CA ALA A 62 9.51 -10.72 6.42
C ALA A 62 9.26 -9.36 5.75
N PHE A 63 10.14 -8.37 5.97
CA PHE A 63 10.05 -7.08 5.28
C PHE A 63 10.18 -7.20 3.77
N LYS A 64 11.08 -8.06 3.28
CA LYS A 64 11.23 -8.31 1.85
C LYS A 64 9.95 -8.86 1.23
N ARG A 65 9.26 -9.78 1.91
CA ARG A 65 7.96 -10.32 1.46
C ARG A 65 6.88 -9.26 1.44
N MET A 66 6.75 -8.47 2.52
CA MET A 66 5.83 -7.34 2.56
C MET A 66 6.07 -6.38 1.40
N ASN A 67 7.32 -6.02 1.13
CA ASN A 67 7.64 -5.11 0.02
C ASN A 67 7.23 -5.69 -1.34
N ILE A 68 7.45 -7.00 -1.56
CA ILE A 68 7.01 -7.67 -2.79
C ILE A 68 5.49 -7.61 -2.96
N GLU A 69 4.71 -7.93 -1.92
CA GLU A 69 3.25 -7.90 -1.99
C GLU A 69 2.73 -6.46 -2.10
N MET A 70 3.35 -5.50 -1.42
CA MET A 70 3.04 -4.08 -1.56
C MET A 70 3.33 -3.55 -2.95
N LEU A 71 4.43 -3.96 -3.60
CA LEU A 71 4.72 -3.59 -4.99
C LEU A 71 3.66 -4.11 -5.95
N LYS A 72 3.19 -5.35 -5.75
CA LYS A 72 2.06 -5.89 -6.52
C LYS A 72 0.82 -5.05 -6.25
N TYR A 73 0.45 -4.86 -4.99
CA TYR A 73 -0.71 -4.07 -4.59
C TYR A 73 -0.71 -2.65 -5.19
N ASN A 74 0.41 -1.93 -5.08
CA ASN A 74 0.56 -0.55 -5.57
C ASN A 74 0.50 -0.45 -7.10
N ARG A 75 0.86 -1.52 -7.85
CA ARG A 75 0.64 -1.55 -9.31
C ARG A 75 -0.83 -1.53 -9.68
N TYR A 76 -1.68 -2.18 -8.87
CA TYR A 76 -3.12 -2.25 -9.08
C TYR A 76 -3.84 -1.04 -8.49
N VAL A 77 -3.33 -0.49 -7.38
CA VAL A 77 -3.97 0.58 -6.62
C VAL A 77 -3.12 1.87 -6.72
N GLN A 78 -2.92 2.35 -7.95
CA GLN A 78 -1.95 3.41 -8.26
C GLN A 78 -2.25 4.76 -7.60
N ASP A 79 -3.52 5.06 -7.31
CA ASP A 79 -3.92 6.27 -6.60
C ASP A 79 -5.18 6.01 -5.77
N TRP A 80 -5.03 5.96 -4.45
CA TRP A 80 -6.13 5.76 -3.50
C TRP A 80 -7.23 6.84 -3.63
N ARG A 81 -6.89 8.02 -4.16
CA ARG A 81 -7.85 9.10 -4.42
C ARG A 81 -8.76 8.84 -5.61
N LYS A 82 -8.39 7.87 -6.46
CA LYS A 82 -9.17 7.44 -7.63
C LYS A 82 -9.94 6.15 -7.37
N VAL A 83 -9.78 5.56 -6.18
CA VAL A 83 -10.53 4.36 -5.78
C VAL A 83 -11.86 4.80 -5.17
N PRO A 84 -13.01 4.42 -5.73
CA PRO A 84 -14.30 4.87 -5.23
C PRO A 84 -14.76 4.08 -3.99
N GLY A 85 -15.50 4.75 -3.11
CA GLY A 85 -16.28 4.12 -2.03
C GLY A 85 -15.41 3.42 -0.96
N LYS A 86 -15.94 2.33 -0.39
CA LYS A 86 -15.34 1.61 0.76
C LYS A 86 -13.95 1.02 0.48
N GLN A 87 -13.61 0.80 -0.79
CA GLN A 87 -12.27 0.35 -1.17
C GLN A 87 -11.22 1.41 -0.79
N ALA A 88 -11.53 2.71 -0.96
CA ALA A 88 -10.61 3.81 -0.65
C ALA A 88 -10.13 3.79 0.82
N ASP A 89 -11.02 3.44 1.74
CA ASP A 89 -10.70 3.35 3.17
C ASP A 89 -9.69 2.22 3.46
N ILE A 90 -9.82 1.08 2.78
CA ILE A 90 -8.88 -0.05 2.87
C ILE A 90 -7.53 0.37 2.29
N VAL A 91 -7.53 0.99 1.11
CA VAL A 91 -6.29 1.45 0.49
C VAL A 91 -5.56 2.43 1.39
N LYS A 92 -6.27 3.39 1.98
CA LYS A 92 -5.70 4.36 2.91
C LYS A 92 -5.10 3.68 4.15
N ALA A 93 -5.79 2.68 4.71
CA ALA A 93 -5.30 1.94 5.87
C ALA A 93 -4.03 1.13 5.54
N ILE A 94 -3.98 0.48 4.38
CA ILE A 94 -2.79 -0.24 3.89
C ILE A 94 -1.63 0.72 3.65
N ALA A 95 -1.85 1.83 2.95
CA ALA A 95 -0.81 2.82 2.69
C ALA A 95 -0.24 3.41 4.00
N THR A 96 -1.09 3.64 5.00
CA THR A 96 -0.65 4.09 6.32
C THR A 96 0.23 3.04 7.00
N SER A 97 -0.16 1.77 6.95
CA SER A 97 0.61 0.66 7.52
C SER A 97 1.97 0.53 6.85
N GLN A 98 2.02 0.64 5.52
CA GLN A 98 3.27 0.63 4.75
C GLN A 98 4.24 1.71 5.21
N ILE A 99 3.79 2.97 5.32
CA ILE A 99 4.65 4.09 5.74
C ILE A 99 5.27 3.84 7.13
N ILE A 100 4.48 3.27 8.05
CA ILE A 100 4.96 2.95 9.40
C ILE A 100 6.01 1.83 9.33
N TYR A 101 5.73 0.74 8.61
CA TYR A 101 6.67 -0.37 8.46
C TYR A 101 7.96 0.01 7.73
N ASP A 102 7.89 0.85 6.70
CA ASP A 102 9.07 1.41 6.02
C ASP A 102 9.91 2.25 6.99
N THR A 103 9.27 3.01 7.88
CA THR A 103 9.95 3.78 8.93
C THR A 103 10.65 2.87 9.94
N VAL A 104 9.98 1.80 10.37
CA VAL A 104 10.59 0.78 11.26
C VAL A 104 11.81 0.14 10.59
N TRP A 105 11.65 -0.29 9.34
CA TRP A 105 12.70 -0.97 8.60
C TRP A 105 13.92 -0.08 8.40
N ASN A 106 13.73 1.18 8.01
CA ASN A 106 14.82 2.14 7.85
C ASN A 106 15.61 2.33 9.15
N LYS A 107 14.93 2.38 10.30
CA LYS A 107 15.60 2.51 11.61
C LYS A 107 16.39 1.27 12.00
N ILE A 108 15.86 0.08 11.70
CA ILE A 108 16.58 -1.20 11.87
C ILE A 108 17.84 -1.23 11.01
N GLN A 109 17.74 -0.81 9.74
CA GLN A 109 18.88 -0.72 8.82
C GLN A 109 19.97 0.22 9.33
N LEU A 110 19.58 1.31 10.00
CA LEU A 110 20.50 2.27 10.64
C LEU A 110 21.10 1.78 11.97
N GLY A 111 20.72 0.59 12.46
CA GLY A 111 21.24 0.02 13.70
C GLY A 111 20.60 0.63 14.96
N GLU A 112 19.46 1.30 14.85
CA GLU A 112 18.75 1.88 15.99
C GLU A 112 17.90 0.80 16.71
N GLU A 113 18.56 -0.06 17.49
CA GLU A 113 17.97 -1.23 18.16
C GLU A 113 16.92 -0.88 19.24
N GLY A 114 16.74 0.40 19.60
CA GLY A 114 15.71 0.86 20.54
C GLY A 114 14.28 0.87 19.96
N PHE A 115 14.11 0.66 18.65
CA PHE A 115 12.83 0.84 17.96
C PHE A 115 11.95 -0.40 17.86
N TYR A 116 12.46 -1.59 18.22
CA TYR A 116 11.69 -2.83 18.20
C TYR A 116 10.45 -2.79 19.10
N GLY A 117 10.46 -2.03 20.20
CA GLY A 117 9.37 -2.06 21.21
C GLY A 117 8.23 -1.03 21.01
N LYS A 118 8.54 0.22 20.66
CA LYS A 118 7.53 1.30 20.57
C LYS A 118 6.84 1.37 19.20
N THR A 119 7.61 1.35 18.12
CA THR A 119 7.06 1.50 16.77
C THR A 119 6.35 0.24 16.29
N HIS A 120 6.70 -0.93 16.83
CA HIS A 120 5.94 -2.17 16.64
C HIS A 120 4.49 -2.06 17.14
N LYS A 121 4.24 -1.41 18.29
CA LYS A 121 2.87 -1.23 18.80
C LYS A 121 2.02 -0.35 17.86
N GLU A 122 2.60 0.69 17.30
CA GLU A 122 1.93 1.57 16.35
C GLU A 122 1.69 0.88 15.01
N ALA A 123 2.68 0.13 14.52
CA ALA A 123 2.57 -0.67 13.30
C ALA A 123 1.49 -1.75 13.41
N ARG A 124 1.46 -2.47 14.54
CA ARG A 124 0.42 -3.44 14.87
C ARG A 124 -0.97 -2.82 14.93
N HIS A 125 -1.10 -1.66 15.58
CA HIS A 125 -2.39 -0.98 15.66
C HIS A 125 -2.90 -0.55 14.27
N ALA A 126 -2.01 -0.09 13.40
CA ALA A 126 -2.34 0.27 12.02
C ALA A 126 -2.75 -0.96 11.18
N ALA A 127 -2.00 -2.07 11.27
CA ALA A 127 -2.31 -3.32 10.58
C ALA A 127 -3.65 -3.91 11.07
N GLN A 128 -3.90 -3.90 12.38
CA GLN A 128 -5.17 -4.36 12.96
C GLN A 128 -6.35 -3.52 12.48
N LYS A 129 -6.20 -2.19 12.41
CA LYS A 129 -7.22 -1.30 11.83
C LYS A 129 -7.46 -1.61 10.35
N ALA A 130 -6.42 -1.92 9.57
CA ALA A 130 -6.57 -2.35 8.18
C ALA A 130 -7.38 -3.67 8.07
N ARG A 131 -7.10 -4.66 8.92
CA ARG A 131 -7.88 -5.91 9.01
C ARG A 131 -9.35 -5.66 9.35
N GLU A 132 -9.62 -4.83 10.35
CA GLU A 132 -11.00 -4.52 10.78
C GLU A 132 -11.82 -3.83 9.68
N VAL A 133 -11.20 -2.92 8.92
CA VAL A 133 -11.86 -2.28 7.77
C VAL A 133 -12.07 -3.31 6.65
N PHE A 134 -11.09 -4.17 6.38
CA PHE A 134 -11.17 -5.21 5.36
C PHE A 134 -12.25 -6.26 5.64
N ILE A 135 -12.32 -6.79 6.86
CA ILE A 135 -13.34 -7.78 7.28
C ILE A 135 -14.75 -7.22 7.09
N ARG A 136 -14.98 -5.96 7.51
CA ARG A 136 -16.26 -5.28 7.33
C ARG A 136 -16.63 -5.09 5.86
N TYR A 137 -15.65 -4.81 5.00
CA TYR A 137 -15.85 -4.70 3.57
C TYR A 137 -16.20 -6.05 2.93
N LYS A 138 -15.45 -7.12 3.24
CA LYS A 138 -15.68 -8.49 2.75
C LYS A 138 -17.07 -9.01 3.11
N GLY A 139 -17.56 -8.68 4.31
CA GLY A 139 -18.90 -9.05 4.79
C GLY A 139 -20.04 -8.17 4.30
N SER A 140 -19.80 -7.05 3.61
CA SER A 140 -20.84 -6.10 3.17
C SER A 140 -21.49 -6.45 1.82
N LYS A 141 -21.46 -7.74 1.47
CA LYS A 141 -22.05 -8.28 0.24
C LYS A 141 -23.55 -8.46 0.37
#